data_AF-A0A3N2N8V9-F1
#
_entry.id   AF-A0A3N2N8V9-F1
#
_cell.length_a   1.000
_cell.length_b   1.000
_cell.length_c   1.000
_cell.angle_alpha   90.00
_cell.angle_beta   90.00
_cell.angle_gamma   90.00
#
_symmetry.space_group_name_H-M   'P 1'
#
loop_
_entity.id
_entity.type
_entity.pdbx_description
1 polymer ?
#
loop_
_entity_poly.entity_id
_entity_poly.type
_entity_poly.pdbx_seq_one_letter_code
_entity_poly.pdbx_strand_id
1 'polypeptide(L)'
;MKVIGINGSARKDGNTALIISKVFDELNTEGIETELIQLAECEIQPCRGCFACKGRGNCVFANDGFAEIFSRMVEADGIILGSPVYSADVSAKMKAFLERGGVVVATNPGLLRHKIGASVAAVRRGGGMTTVDTMNHFMLNKEMIVVGSTYWNMVYGKNIGDVLNDEEGMANMRNLGENMAWLIKNLNHE
;
A
#
# COMPACT_ATOMS: atom_id res chain seq x y z
N MET A 1 9.29 15.37 -1.22
CA MET A 1 8.17 14.47 -1.54
C MET A 1 8.55 13.06 -1.10
N LYS A 2 7.65 12.35 -0.42
CA LYS A 2 7.91 11.02 0.12
C LYS A 2 6.78 10.04 -0.18
N VAL A 3 7.13 8.85 -0.63
CA VAL A 3 6.22 7.72 -0.82
C VAL A 3 6.56 6.61 0.17
N ILE A 4 5.56 6.09 0.86
CA ILE A 4 5.72 4.90 1.69
C ILE A 4 5.09 3.69 1.01
N GLY A 5 5.68 2.52 1.22
CA GLY A 5 5.17 1.24 0.72
C GLY A 5 4.90 0.32 1.89
N ILE A 6 3.66 -0.14 2.05
CA ILE A 6 3.26 -1.03 3.14
C ILE A 6 3.19 -2.45 2.59
N ASN A 7 4.17 -3.27 2.96
CA ASN A 7 4.24 -4.67 2.57
C ASN A 7 3.48 -5.55 3.56
N GLY A 8 2.35 -6.09 3.12
CA GLY A 8 1.52 -7.04 3.85
C GLY A 8 2.03 -8.48 3.86
N SER A 9 3.12 -8.79 3.16
CA SER A 9 3.67 -10.14 3.11
C SER A 9 4.27 -10.55 4.45
N ALA A 10 4.08 -11.82 4.83
CA ALA A 10 4.83 -12.42 5.94
C ALA A 10 6.32 -12.65 5.60
N ARG A 11 6.68 -12.57 4.31
CA ARG A 11 8.06 -12.64 3.80
C ARG A 11 8.53 -11.22 3.48
N LYS A 12 9.42 -10.67 4.32
CA LYS A 12 9.93 -9.30 4.18
C LYS A 12 10.68 -9.05 2.88
N ASP A 13 11.46 -10.04 2.43
CA ASP A 13 12.24 -9.99 1.19
C ASP A 13 11.56 -10.81 0.06
N GLY A 14 10.24 -10.97 0.17
CA GLY A 14 9.45 -11.75 -0.78
C GLY A 14 9.02 -10.98 -2.02
N ASN A 15 8.25 -11.65 -2.88
CA ASN A 15 7.75 -11.09 -4.14
C ASN A 15 7.01 -9.76 -3.98
N THR A 16 6.21 -9.59 -2.93
CA THR A 16 5.51 -8.32 -2.69
C THR A 16 6.47 -7.16 -2.43
N ALA A 17 7.58 -7.39 -1.72
CA ALA A 17 8.60 -6.36 -1.54
C ALA A 17 9.29 -6.03 -2.87
N LEU A 18 9.65 -7.05 -3.66
CA LEU A 18 10.30 -6.86 -4.97
C LEU A 18 9.45 -6.02 -5.94
N ILE A 19 8.14 -6.25 -5.99
CA ILE A 19 7.25 -5.47 -6.87
C ILE A 19 7.06 -4.03 -6.38
N ILE A 20 6.99 -3.79 -5.05
CA ILE A 20 6.96 -2.42 -4.50
C ILE A 20 8.28 -1.72 -4.84
N SER A 21 9.40 -2.40 -4.64
CA SER A 21 10.73 -1.87 -4.97
C SER A 21 10.84 -1.49 -6.44
N LYS A 22 10.24 -2.25 -7.37
CA LYS A 22 10.22 -1.86 -8.78
C LYS A 22 9.50 -0.55 -9.05
N VAL A 23 8.41 -0.28 -8.34
CA VAL A 23 7.70 1.02 -8.40
C VAL A 23 8.57 2.11 -7.78
N PHE A 24 9.24 1.82 -6.65
CA PHE A 24 10.16 2.75 -6.00
C PHE A 24 11.35 3.14 -6.86
N ASP A 25 11.89 2.22 -7.68
CA ASP A 25 13.00 2.53 -8.59
C ASP A 25 12.66 3.77 -9.45
N GLU A 26 11.47 3.80 -10.05
CA GLU A 26 11.04 4.91 -10.92
C GLU A 26 10.68 6.18 -10.14
N LEU A 27 10.27 6.06 -8.87
CA LEU A 27 10.07 7.23 -8.00
C LEU A 27 11.42 7.84 -7.59
N ASN A 28 12.41 6.99 -7.30
CA ASN A 28 13.74 7.41 -6.88
C ASN A 28 14.53 8.07 -8.01
N THR A 29 14.40 7.60 -9.26
CA THR A 29 15.00 8.28 -10.44
C THR A 29 14.48 9.70 -10.61
N GLU A 30 13.24 9.95 -10.19
CA GLU A 30 12.58 11.24 -10.22
C GLU A 30 12.84 12.09 -8.96
N GLY A 31 13.68 11.62 -8.02
CA GLY A 31 14.07 12.33 -6.80
C GLY A 31 13.01 12.30 -5.68
N ILE A 32 12.05 11.39 -5.75
CA ILE A 32 11.02 11.20 -4.71
C ILE A 32 11.55 10.19 -3.69
N GLU A 33 11.55 10.55 -2.40
CA GLU A 33 12.02 9.66 -1.34
C GLU A 33 11.07 8.48 -1.16
N THR A 34 11.62 7.28 -0.93
CA THR A 34 10.83 6.07 -0.75
C THR A 34 11.17 5.34 0.55
N GLU A 35 10.17 4.75 1.20
CA GLU A 35 10.34 3.98 2.43
C GLU A 35 9.49 2.71 2.40
N LEU A 36 10.13 1.54 2.57
CA LEU A 36 9.44 0.26 2.64
C LEU A 36 9.15 -0.12 4.10
N ILE A 37 7.89 -0.35 4.42
CA ILE A 37 7.38 -0.74 5.74
C ILE A 37 6.98 -2.21 5.70
N GLN A 38 7.58 -3.01 6.56
CA GLN A 38 7.36 -4.45 6.61
C GLN A 38 6.36 -4.82 7.69
N LEU A 39 5.10 -5.13 7.34
CA LEU A 39 4.15 -5.63 8.34
C LEU A 39 4.57 -6.98 8.94
N ALA A 40 5.47 -7.71 8.29
CA ALA A 40 6.07 -8.92 8.84
C ALA A 40 6.77 -8.66 10.20
N GLU A 41 7.36 -7.48 10.38
CA GLU A 41 8.20 -7.13 11.53
C GLU A 41 7.40 -6.46 12.66
N CYS A 42 6.10 -6.25 12.46
CA CYS A 42 5.22 -5.66 13.46
C CYS A 42 4.03 -6.57 13.77
N GLU A 43 3.57 -6.52 15.00
CA GLU A 43 2.22 -6.98 15.34
C GLU A 43 1.21 -5.92 14.90
N ILE A 44 0.14 -6.37 14.24
CA ILE A 44 -0.99 -5.52 13.84
C ILE A 44 -2.26 -6.22 14.31
N GLN A 45 -2.79 -5.74 15.43
CA GLN A 45 -4.03 -6.26 15.99
C GLN A 45 -5.23 -5.75 15.17
N PRO A 46 -6.28 -6.58 14.98
CA PRO A 46 -7.47 -6.19 14.24
C PRO A 46 -8.21 -5.04 14.91
N CYS A 47 -9.02 -4.33 14.13
CA CYS A 47 -9.85 -3.26 14.65
C CYS A 47 -10.85 -3.80 15.69
N ARG A 48 -10.96 -3.14 16.84
CA ARG A 48 -11.93 -3.52 17.89
C ARG A 48 -13.33 -2.94 17.68
N GLY A 49 -13.54 -2.12 16.65
CA GLY A 49 -14.84 -1.47 16.38
C GLY A 49 -15.34 -0.56 17.52
N CYS A 50 -14.45 -0.08 18.40
CA CYS A 50 -14.84 0.67 19.59
C CYS A 50 -15.05 2.18 19.36
N PHE A 51 -14.63 2.71 18.20
CA PHE A 51 -14.70 4.12 17.81
C PHE A 51 -14.00 5.13 18.74
N ALA A 52 -13.17 4.67 19.69
CA ALA A 52 -12.43 5.54 20.61
C ALA A 52 -11.39 6.47 19.94
N CYS A 53 -11.06 6.23 18.66
CA CYS A 53 -10.19 7.08 17.83
C CYS A 53 -10.87 8.34 17.29
N LYS A 54 -12.18 8.51 17.49
CA LYS A 54 -12.93 9.68 16.99
C LYS A 54 -12.34 10.98 17.50
N GLY A 55 -11.98 11.88 16.58
CA GLY A 55 -11.39 13.19 16.87
C GLY A 55 -9.94 13.16 17.37
N ARG A 56 -9.25 12.01 17.28
CA ARG A 56 -7.86 11.85 17.77
C ARG A 56 -6.81 11.74 16.68
N GLY A 57 -7.22 11.64 15.42
CA GLY A 57 -6.31 11.50 14.27
C GLY A 57 -5.63 10.13 14.14
N ASN A 58 -5.68 9.28 15.16
CA ASN A 58 -5.06 7.94 15.15
C ASN A 58 -5.80 6.98 16.09
N CYS A 59 -5.45 5.69 16.07
CA CYS A 59 -5.96 4.70 16.99
C CYS A 59 -5.45 4.95 18.43
N VAL A 60 -6.33 4.77 19.42
CA VAL A 60 -5.98 4.91 20.84
C VAL A 60 -5.18 3.73 21.39
N PHE A 61 -5.27 2.58 20.73
CA PHE A 61 -4.40 1.45 21.02
C PHE A 61 -3.09 1.69 20.27
N ALA A 62 -1.98 1.75 20.99
CA ALA A 62 -0.65 2.01 20.44
C ALA A 62 0.40 1.02 20.99
N ASN A 63 -0.06 -0.12 21.54
CA ASN A 63 0.79 -1.19 22.05
C ASN A 63 1.16 -2.21 20.96
N ASP A 64 1.04 -1.82 19.69
CA ASP A 64 1.38 -2.59 18.50
C ASP A 64 1.86 -1.62 17.39
N GLY A 65 2.24 -2.13 16.22
CA GLY A 65 2.88 -1.32 15.18
C GLY A 65 1.94 -0.40 14.40
N PHE A 66 0.61 -0.51 14.57
CA PHE A 66 -0.33 0.21 13.72
C PHE A 66 -0.21 1.73 13.85
N ALA A 67 -0.16 2.26 15.07
CA ALA A 67 -0.25 3.70 15.30
C ALA A 67 0.94 4.45 14.67
N GLU A 68 2.15 3.90 14.81
CA GLU A 68 3.38 4.43 14.22
C GLU A 68 3.33 4.40 12.69
N ILE A 69 2.98 3.25 12.11
CA ILE A 69 2.89 3.08 10.65
C ILE A 69 1.83 4.01 10.06
N PHE A 70 0.68 4.14 10.73
CA PHE A 70 -0.40 5.00 10.28
C PHE A 70 -0.01 6.48 10.33
N SER A 71 0.73 6.93 11.35
CA SER A 71 1.26 8.31 11.38
C SER A 71 2.16 8.60 10.17
N ARG A 72 3.09 7.69 9.85
CA ARG A 72 3.96 7.82 8.67
C ARG A 72 3.15 7.84 7.36
N MET A 73 2.06 7.09 7.31
CA MET A 73 1.12 7.10 6.18
C MET A 73 0.38 8.44 6.04
N VAL A 74 0.03 9.08 7.15
CA VAL A 74 -0.59 10.42 7.15
C VAL A 74 0.44 11.50 6.73
N GLU A 75 1.72 11.33 7.05
CA GLU A 75 2.78 12.27 6.68
C GLU A 75 3.24 12.14 5.22
N ALA A 76 3.14 10.95 4.61
CA ALA A 76 3.62 10.70 3.25
C ALA A 76 2.74 11.36 2.17
N ASP A 77 3.36 11.77 1.05
CA ASP A 77 2.65 12.31 -0.11
C ASP A 77 1.98 11.20 -0.95
N GLY A 78 2.63 10.04 -1.00
CA GLY A 78 2.15 8.87 -1.70
C GLY A 78 2.22 7.59 -0.89
N ILE A 79 1.33 6.65 -1.20
CA ILE A 79 1.16 5.39 -0.47
C ILE A 79 1.04 4.24 -1.47
N ILE A 80 1.88 3.23 -1.30
CA ILE A 80 1.75 1.94 -2.00
C ILE A 80 1.27 0.89 -1.00
N LEU A 81 0.13 0.26 -1.27
CA LEU A 81 -0.35 -0.90 -0.54
C LEU A 81 0.02 -2.16 -1.31
N GLY A 82 0.88 -3.00 -0.73
CA GLY A 82 1.29 -4.26 -1.34
C GLY A 82 0.88 -5.46 -0.52
N SER A 83 0.31 -6.48 -1.17
CA SER A 83 -0.02 -7.74 -0.50
C SER A 83 0.32 -8.96 -1.36
N PRO A 84 0.72 -10.10 -0.76
CA PRO A 84 0.56 -11.38 -1.43
C PRO A 84 -0.94 -11.74 -1.50
N VAL A 85 -1.29 -12.66 -2.39
CA VAL A 85 -2.64 -13.24 -2.43
C VAL A 85 -2.74 -14.43 -1.49
N TYR A 86 -3.45 -14.28 -0.38
CA TYR A 86 -3.78 -15.35 0.57
C TYR A 86 -5.28 -15.64 0.52
N SER A 87 -5.66 -16.86 0.16
CA SER A 87 -7.08 -17.27 0.02
C SER A 87 -7.91 -16.33 -0.85
N ALA A 88 -7.35 -15.91 -1.99
CA ALA A 88 -7.95 -15.01 -2.98
C ALA A 88 -8.16 -13.55 -2.53
N ASP A 89 -7.51 -13.10 -1.46
CA ASP A 89 -7.53 -11.70 -1.02
C ASP A 89 -6.17 -11.30 -0.39
N VAL A 90 -6.11 -10.10 0.17
CA VAL A 90 -4.98 -9.58 0.94
C VAL A 90 -4.60 -10.49 2.12
N SER A 91 -3.38 -10.34 2.62
CA SER A 91 -2.94 -11.04 3.83
C SER A 91 -3.74 -10.58 5.07
N ALA A 92 -3.80 -11.42 6.10
CA ALA A 92 -4.48 -11.07 7.36
C ALA A 92 -3.91 -9.81 8.02
N LYS A 93 -2.57 -9.61 7.99
CA LYS A 93 -1.93 -8.40 8.54
C LYS A 93 -2.32 -7.15 7.75
N MET A 94 -2.35 -7.24 6.41
CA MET A 94 -2.83 -6.13 5.57
C MET A 94 -4.30 -5.85 5.87
N LYS A 95 -5.15 -6.87 5.94
CA LYS A 95 -6.58 -6.70 6.27
C LYS A 95 -6.78 -6.00 7.61
N ALA A 96 -6.07 -6.43 8.66
CA ALA A 96 -6.13 -5.81 9.97
C ALA A 96 -5.69 -4.33 9.94
N PHE A 97 -4.63 -4.02 9.18
CA PHE A 97 -4.17 -2.65 8.98
C PHE A 97 -5.25 -1.79 8.29
N LEU A 98 -5.83 -2.28 7.18
CA LEU A 98 -6.86 -1.56 6.42
C LEU A 98 -8.14 -1.34 7.23
N GLU A 99 -8.60 -2.33 8.00
CA GLU A 99 -9.81 -2.23 8.83
C GLU A 99 -9.64 -1.16 9.92
N ARG A 100 -8.48 -1.13 10.57
CA ARG A 100 -8.20 -0.17 11.64
C ARG A 100 -8.00 1.24 11.08
N GLY A 101 -7.23 1.39 10.00
CA GLY A 101 -7.13 2.65 9.26
C GLY A 101 -8.49 3.13 8.76
N GLY A 102 -9.34 2.20 8.33
CA GLY A 102 -10.69 2.47 7.82
C GLY A 102 -11.55 3.20 8.85
N VAL A 103 -11.56 2.74 10.09
CA VAL A 103 -12.30 3.36 11.21
C VAL A 103 -11.63 4.66 11.66
N VAL A 104 -10.30 4.71 11.72
CA VAL A 104 -9.57 5.94 12.08
C VAL A 104 -9.92 7.06 11.12
N VAL A 105 -9.80 6.87 9.81
CA VAL A 105 -10.09 7.95 8.84
C VAL A 105 -11.59 8.26 8.78
N ALA A 106 -12.48 7.26 8.89
CA ALA A 106 -13.92 7.52 8.91
C ALA A 106 -14.37 8.40 10.10
N THR A 107 -13.65 8.33 11.23
CA THR A 107 -13.93 9.13 12.43
C THR A 107 -13.06 10.39 12.57
N ASN A 108 -12.17 10.61 11.59
CA ASN A 108 -11.25 11.75 11.49
C ASN A 108 -11.13 12.13 9.99
N PRO A 109 -12.16 12.77 9.42
CA PRO A 109 -12.21 13.02 7.98
C PRO A 109 -11.08 13.95 7.52
N GLY A 110 -10.54 13.70 6.33
CA GLY A 110 -9.50 14.51 5.71
C GLY A 110 -8.06 14.03 5.92
N LEU A 111 -7.80 13.06 6.81
CA LEU A 111 -6.43 12.60 7.10
C LEU A 111 -5.64 12.10 5.88
N LEU A 112 -6.31 11.49 4.90
CA LEU A 112 -5.69 10.94 3.70
C LEU A 112 -6.15 11.66 2.42
N ARG A 113 -6.83 12.81 2.56
CA ARG A 113 -7.41 13.52 1.43
C ARG A 113 -6.32 13.89 0.42
N HIS A 114 -6.62 13.63 -0.85
CA HIS A 114 -5.79 13.91 -2.03
C HIS A 114 -4.42 13.22 -2.05
N LYS A 115 -4.13 12.33 -1.11
CA LYS A 115 -2.90 11.53 -1.18
C LYS A 115 -2.93 10.61 -2.39
N ILE A 116 -1.77 10.40 -2.99
CA ILE A 116 -1.60 9.55 -4.17
C ILE A 116 -1.43 8.10 -3.73
N GLY A 117 -2.26 7.19 -4.25
CA GLY A 117 -2.32 5.81 -3.80
C GLY A 117 -2.14 4.80 -4.92
N ALA A 118 -1.40 3.71 -4.68
CA ALA A 118 -1.35 2.58 -5.61
C ALA A 118 -1.45 1.24 -4.84
N SER A 119 -2.10 0.27 -5.46
CA SER A 119 -2.20 -1.10 -4.94
C SER A 119 -1.39 -2.04 -5.82
N VAL A 120 -0.64 -2.98 -5.24
CA VAL A 120 0.12 -4.01 -5.97
C VAL A 120 -0.05 -5.39 -5.35
N ALA A 121 -0.17 -6.44 -6.17
CA ALA A 121 -0.35 -7.81 -5.70
C ALA A 121 0.68 -8.79 -6.27
N ALA A 122 1.30 -9.59 -5.41
CA ALA A 122 2.12 -10.74 -5.81
C ALA A 122 1.24 -12.00 -5.86
N VAL A 123 1.13 -12.61 -7.04
CA VAL A 123 0.12 -13.63 -7.34
C VAL A 123 0.78 -14.93 -7.76
N ARG A 124 0.35 -16.09 -7.23
CA ARG A 124 0.81 -17.38 -7.78
C ARG A 124 0.05 -17.75 -9.07
N ARG A 125 -1.28 -17.64 -9.06
CA ARG A 125 -2.17 -18.04 -10.16
C ARG A 125 -3.46 -17.20 -10.26
N GLY A 126 -4.15 -16.96 -9.15
CA GLY A 126 -5.45 -16.28 -9.15
C GLY A 126 -5.69 -15.50 -7.87
N GLY A 127 -6.81 -14.76 -7.83
CA GLY A 127 -7.19 -13.91 -6.69
C GLY A 127 -6.49 -12.54 -6.64
N GLY A 128 -5.66 -12.23 -7.64
CA GLY A 128 -4.94 -10.96 -7.69
C GLY A 128 -5.86 -9.74 -7.85
N MET A 129 -6.90 -9.82 -8.71
CA MET A 129 -7.84 -8.71 -8.90
C MET A 129 -8.55 -8.36 -7.60
N THR A 130 -9.14 -9.35 -6.92
CA THR A 130 -9.78 -9.14 -5.61
C THR A 130 -8.82 -8.55 -4.58
N THR A 131 -7.57 -8.99 -4.57
CA THR A 131 -6.53 -8.44 -3.67
C THR A 131 -6.26 -6.96 -3.94
N VAL A 132 -6.12 -6.58 -5.21
CA VAL A 132 -5.95 -5.18 -5.64
C VAL A 132 -7.21 -4.37 -5.32
N ASP A 133 -8.39 -4.90 -5.61
CA ASP A 133 -9.68 -4.24 -5.36
C ASP A 133 -9.90 -3.98 -3.87
N THR A 134 -9.58 -4.92 -2.99
CA THR A 134 -9.67 -4.73 -1.53
C THR A 134 -8.83 -3.53 -1.07
N MET A 135 -7.62 -3.38 -1.59
CA MET A 135 -6.74 -2.26 -1.25
C MET A 135 -7.22 -0.95 -1.91
N ASN A 136 -7.72 -1.00 -3.15
CA ASN A 136 -8.30 0.15 -3.84
C ASN A 136 -9.57 0.67 -3.16
N HIS A 137 -10.46 -0.21 -2.71
CA HIS A 137 -11.67 0.19 -1.97
C HIS A 137 -11.34 0.97 -0.70
N PHE A 138 -10.26 0.60 0.00
CA PHE A 138 -9.78 1.38 1.13
C PHE A 138 -9.39 2.79 0.68
N MET A 139 -8.57 2.96 -0.36
CA MET A 139 -8.11 4.28 -0.82
C MET A 139 -9.26 5.14 -1.36
N LEU A 140 -10.12 4.57 -2.21
CA LEU A 140 -11.23 5.28 -2.85
C LEU A 140 -12.23 5.85 -1.84
N ASN A 141 -12.47 5.13 -0.73
CA ASN A 141 -13.38 5.63 0.30
C ASN A 141 -12.73 6.63 1.27
N LYS A 142 -11.42 6.95 1.11
CA LYS A 142 -10.65 7.93 1.91
C LYS A 142 -10.21 9.17 1.13
N GLU A 143 -10.88 9.49 0.02
CA GLU A 143 -10.58 10.67 -0.81
C GLU A 143 -9.16 10.68 -1.39
N MET A 144 -8.55 9.49 -1.53
CA MET A 144 -7.24 9.33 -2.17
C MET A 144 -7.39 9.26 -3.69
N ILE A 145 -6.34 9.66 -4.41
CA ILE A 145 -6.27 9.54 -5.88
C ILE A 145 -5.54 8.24 -6.20
N VAL A 146 -6.24 7.28 -6.81
CA VAL A 146 -5.67 5.97 -7.15
C VAL A 146 -4.96 6.03 -8.50
N VAL A 147 -3.68 5.67 -8.52
CA VAL A 147 -2.83 5.65 -9.72
C VAL A 147 -3.09 4.37 -10.51
N GLY A 148 -3.35 4.54 -11.81
CA GLY A 148 -3.43 3.45 -12.78
C GLY A 148 -2.07 3.11 -13.41
N SER A 149 -2.06 2.00 -14.14
CA SER A 149 -0.93 1.60 -14.97
C SER A 149 -1.43 1.08 -16.32
N THR A 150 -0.53 0.59 -17.16
CA THR A 150 -0.85 -0.06 -18.44
C THR A 150 -1.83 -1.24 -18.30
N TYR A 151 -1.84 -1.91 -17.16
CA TYR A 151 -2.71 -3.03 -16.85
C TYR A 151 -2.94 -3.17 -15.33
N TRP A 152 -3.69 -4.18 -14.91
CA TRP A 152 -3.93 -4.47 -13.49
C TRP A 152 -2.62 -4.73 -12.73
N ASN A 153 -2.47 -4.11 -11.56
CA ASN A 153 -1.23 -4.11 -10.77
C ASN A 153 -0.94 -5.45 -10.07
N MET A 154 -0.78 -6.50 -10.86
CA MET A 154 -0.52 -7.87 -10.42
C MET A 154 0.77 -8.36 -11.09
N VAL A 155 1.56 -9.12 -10.34
CA VAL A 155 2.78 -9.77 -10.88
C VAL A 155 2.83 -11.22 -10.40
N TYR A 156 3.15 -12.13 -11.30
CA TYR A 156 3.06 -13.56 -11.09
C TYR A 156 4.38 -14.18 -10.61
N GLY A 157 4.33 -14.92 -9.49
CA GLY A 157 5.48 -15.66 -8.97
C GLY A 157 5.17 -16.51 -7.74
N LYS A 158 5.67 -17.75 -7.69
CA LYS A 158 5.40 -18.71 -6.61
C LYS A 158 6.45 -18.62 -5.49
N ASN A 159 7.71 -18.77 -5.87
CA ASN A 159 8.86 -18.71 -4.98
C ASN A 159 9.40 -17.28 -4.95
N ILE A 160 10.23 -16.99 -3.95
CA ILE A 160 10.88 -15.69 -3.83
C ILE A 160 11.72 -15.43 -5.08
N GLY A 161 11.54 -14.27 -5.72
CA GLY A 161 12.24 -13.88 -6.94
C GLY A 161 11.51 -14.27 -8.23
N ASP A 162 10.53 -15.18 -8.20
CA ASP A 162 9.85 -15.63 -9.42
C ASP A 162 9.15 -14.48 -10.16
N VAL A 163 8.68 -13.46 -9.44
CA VAL A 163 8.05 -12.26 -10.04
C VAL A 163 8.97 -11.51 -10.99
N LEU A 164 10.29 -11.64 -10.84
CA LEU A 164 11.25 -11.00 -11.75
C LEU A 164 11.23 -11.62 -13.15
N ASN A 165 10.69 -12.83 -13.30
CA ASN A 165 10.53 -13.51 -14.58
C ASN A 165 9.18 -13.19 -15.26
N ASP A 166 8.28 -12.47 -14.59
CA ASP A 166 7.05 -11.96 -15.20
C ASP A 166 7.32 -10.60 -15.83
N GLU A 167 7.82 -10.63 -17.07
CA GLU A 167 8.25 -9.42 -17.79
C GLU A 167 7.13 -8.39 -17.94
N GLU A 168 5.91 -8.84 -18.23
CA GLU A 168 4.74 -7.97 -18.39
C GLU A 168 4.34 -7.34 -17.05
N GLY A 169 4.22 -8.14 -15.99
CA GLY A 169 3.90 -7.64 -14.66
C GLY A 169 4.95 -6.65 -14.15
N MET A 170 6.24 -6.93 -14.37
CA MET A 170 7.33 -6.02 -13.98
C MET A 170 7.40 -4.76 -14.84
N ALA A 171 7.03 -4.82 -16.13
CA ALA A 171 6.85 -3.65 -16.97
C ALA A 171 5.68 -2.79 -16.49
N ASN A 172 4.58 -3.42 -16.08
CA ASN A 172 3.43 -2.73 -15.51
C ASN A 172 3.79 -2.02 -14.18
N MET A 173 4.69 -2.58 -13.36
CA MET A 173 5.17 -1.91 -12.14
C MET A 173 6.06 -0.70 -12.44
N ARG A 174 6.85 -0.74 -13.52
CA ARG A 174 7.60 0.44 -13.99
C ARG A 174 6.65 1.56 -14.39
N ASN A 175 5.69 1.26 -15.27
CA ASN A 175 4.74 2.27 -15.71
C ASN A 175 3.90 2.85 -14.55
N LEU A 176 3.55 2.02 -13.57
CA LEU A 176 2.88 2.49 -12.36
C LEU A 176 3.72 3.51 -11.60
N GLY A 177 5.02 3.27 -11.47
CA GLY A 177 5.98 4.18 -10.84
C GLY A 177 6.13 5.50 -11.60
N GLU A 178 6.26 5.44 -12.93
CA GLU A 178 6.29 6.62 -13.80
C GLU A 178 5.02 7.48 -13.65
N ASN A 179 3.83 6.86 -13.70
CA ASN A 179 2.55 7.55 -13.54
C ASN A 179 2.40 8.17 -12.15
N MET A 180 2.84 7.44 -11.11
CA MET A 180 2.79 7.93 -9.73
C MET A 180 3.75 9.11 -9.53
N ALA A 181 4.96 9.04 -10.08
CA ALA A 181 5.93 10.13 -10.04
C ALA A 181 5.38 11.39 -10.74
N TRP A 182 4.80 11.22 -11.92
CA TRP A 182 4.18 12.31 -12.67
C TRP A 182 3.05 12.97 -11.86
N LEU A 183 2.13 12.18 -11.29
CA LEU A 183 1.04 12.71 -10.47
C LEU A 183 1.55 13.49 -9.25
N ILE A 184 2.48 12.91 -8.49
CA ILE A 184 3.05 13.53 -7.30
C ILE A 184 3.68 14.88 -7.64
N LYS A 185 4.46 14.96 -8.73
CA LYS A 185 5.12 16.21 -9.14
C LYS A 185 4.15 17.30 -9.59
N ASN A 186 3.03 16.94 -10.21
CA ASN A 186 2.08 17.91 -10.74
C ASN A 186 1.01 18.34 -9.71
N LEU A 187 0.77 17.53 -8.68
CA LEU A 187 -0.26 17.80 -7.67
C LEU A 187 0.31 18.43 -6.39
N ASN A 188 1.61 18.28 -6.12
CA ASN A 188 2.27 18.86 -4.94
C ASN A 188 2.93 20.22 -5.20
N HIS A 189 2.32 21.07 -6.02
CA HIS A 189 2.75 22.46 -6.17
C HIS A 189 2.29 23.30 -4.97
N GLU A 190 3.09 23.29 -3.91
CA GLU A 190 3.29 24.42 -2.99
C GLU A 190 4.74 24.88 -3.06
#